data_AF-A0A937FUH1-F1
#
_entry.id   AF-A0A937FUH1-F1
#
_cell.length_a   1.000
_cell.length_b   1.000
_cell.length_c   1.000
_cell.angle_alpha   90.00
_cell.angle_beta   90.00
_cell.angle_gamma   90.00
#
_symmetry.space_group_name_H-M   'P 1'
#
loop_
_entity.id
_entity.type
_entity.pdbx_description
1 polymer ?
#
loop_
_entity_poly.entity_id
_entity_poly.type
_entity_poly.pdbx_seq_one_letter_code
_entity_poly.pdbx_strand_id
1 'polypeptide(L)'
;MFHAALPWLEDHRTLFDEIDLLQGGQYIRWRASPELFERMAERIHSYALLDFEIIRSLRSDAQHAAYLLTQVHIRKLRPKFEIRINPNPEVWRTQRQAFLRAFERLAPLMNAEFHVASCFAEDRPVLKRLVIKAVTETTKWAPKALKKFPPNRGVVIIAPGGKRIKQRTLAEIEAMHAGRVLPPP
;
A
#
# COMPACT_ATOMS: atom_id res chain seq x y z
N MET A 1 19.36 -3.11 -17.74
CA MET A 1 19.48 -4.35 -18.53
C MET A 1 18.27 -5.20 -18.20
N PHE A 2 17.50 -5.62 -19.21
CA PHE A 2 16.20 -6.26 -19.01
C PHE A 2 16.26 -7.75 -18.62
N HIS A 3 17.45 -8.34 -18.60
CA HIS A 3 17.67 -9.72 -18.16
C HIS A 3 17.11 -10.03 -16.78
N ALA A 4 17.13 -9.07 -15.86
CA ALA A 4 16.57 -9.26 -14.51
C ALA A 4 15.03 -9.39 -14.50
N ALA A 5 14.34 -8.96 -15.56
CA ALA A 5 12.89 -9.08 -15.69
C ALA A 5 12.44 -10.39 -16.34
N LEU A 6 13.36 -11.15 -16.96
CA LEU A 6 13.03 -12.37 -17.71
C LEU A 6 12.23 -13.40 -16.92
N PRO A 7 12.61 -13.78 -15.67
CA PRO A 7 11.86 -14.80 -14.94
C PRO A 7 10.39 -14.41 -14.73
N TRP A 8 10.15 -13.14 -14.38
CA TRP A 8 8.79 -12.63 -14.22
C TRP A 8 8.02 -12.62 -15.55
N LEU A 9 8.67 -12.20 -16.64
CA LEU A 9 8.07 -12.18 -17.97
C LEU A 9 7.70 -13.59 -18.45
N GLU A 10 8.51 -14.59 -18.12
CA GLU A 10 8.25 -16.00 -18.42
C GLU A 10 7.05 -16.55 -17.64
N ASP A 11 6.98 -16.25 -16.35
CA ASP A 11 5.86 -16.64 -15.49
C ASP A 11 4.53 -15.99 -15.91
N HIS A 12 4.59 -14.88 -16.66
CA HIS A 12 3.43 -14.10 -17.08
C HIS A 12 3.28 -14.03 -18.61
N ARG A 13 3.79 -15.02 -19.36
CA ARG A 13 3.65 -15.08 -20.83
C ARG A 13 2.19 -14.99 -21.31
N THR A 14 1.21 -15.35 -20.49
CA THR A 14 -0.22 -15.20 -20.83
C THR A 14 -0.65 -13.74 -21.03
N LEU A 15 0.12 -12.78 -20.53
CA LEU A 15 -0.11 -11.34 -20.74
C LEU A 15 0.41 -10.86 -22.11
N PHE A 16 1.27 -11.63 -22.78
CA PHE A 16 1.98 -11.21 -23.99
C PHE A 16 1.96 -12.29 -25.07
N ASP A 17 1.48 -11.93 -26.27
CA ASP A 17 1.53 -12.81 -27.43
C ASP A 17 2.95 -12.93 -28.02
N GLU A 18 3.81 -11.94 -27.78
CA GLU A 18 5.21 -11.91 -28.20
C GLU A 18 6.03 -11.21 -27.12
N ILE A 19 7.17 -11.78 -26.74
CA ILE A 19 8.12 -11.12 -25.85
C ILE A 19 9.55 -11.59 -26.13
N ASP A 20 10.38 -10.66 -26.61
CA ASP A 20 11.76 -10.93 -27.02
C ASP A 20 12.72 -9.88 -26.46
N LEU A 21 13.92 -10.34 -26.06
CA LEU A 21 15.03 -9.46 -25.77
C LEU A 21 15.85 -9.20 -27.04
N LEU A 22 16.02 -7.94 -27.39
CA LEU A 22 16.84 -7.53 -28.52
C LEU A 22 18.19 -6.95 -28.03
N GLN A 23 19.19 -7.03 -28.91
CA GLN A 23 20.53 -6.45 -28.72
C GLN A 23 21.15 -6.81 -27.35
N GLY A 24 21.17 -8.11 -27.02
CA GLY A 24 21.76 -8.59 -25.77
C GLY A 24 21.00 -8.16 -24.50
N GLY A 25 19.71 -7.83 -24.60
CA GLY A 25 18.86 -7.45 -23.45
C GLY A 25 18.86 -5.96 -23.11
N GLN A 26 19.29 -5.12 -24.05
CA GLN A 26 19.15 -3.67 -23.95
C GLN A 26 17.73 -3.20 -24.26
N TYR A 27 17.02 -3.91 -25.13
CA TYR A 27 15.64 -3.59 -25.53
C TYR A 27 14.74 -4.80 -25.31
N ILE A 28 13.48 -4.54 -24.98
CA ILE A 28 12.40 -5.53 -25.02
C ILE A 28 11.51 -5.20 -26.22
N ARG A 29 11.24 -6.18 -27.06
CA ARG A 29 10.07 -6.17 -27.95
C ARG A 29 8.98 -6.97 -27.29
N TRP A 30 7.77 -6.43 -27.27
CA TRP A 30 6.62 -7.16 -26.72
C TRP A 30 5.35 -6.81 -27.49
N ARG A 31 4.40 -7.74 -27.48
CA ARG A 31 3.03 -7.57 -27.98
C ARG A 31 2.08 -8.01 -26.88
N ALA A 32 1.19 -7.12 -26.42
CA ALA A 32 0.14 -7.49 -25.48
C ALA A 32 -0.75 -8.59 -26.06
N SER A 33 -1.20 -9.51 -25.21
CA SER A 33 -2.30 -10.39 -25.58
C SER A 33 -3.58 -9.58 -25.81
N PRO A 34 -4.55 -10.08 -26.62
CA PRO A 34 -5.80 -9.38 -26.84
C PRO A 34 -6.54 -9.07 -25.54
N GLU A 35 -6.50 -10.00 -24.57
CA GLU A 35 -7.12 -9.81 -23.25
C GLU A 35 -6.46 -8.66 -22.47
N LEU A 36 -5.13 -8.57 -22.47
CA LEU A 36 -4.43 -7.45 -21.84
C LEU A 36 -4.75 -6.13 -22.56
N PHE A 37 -4.77 -6.14 -23.90
CA PHE A 37 -5.10 -4.98 -24.70
C PHE A 37 -6.51 -4.47 -24.41
N GLU A 38 -7.51 -5.35 -24.35
CA GLU A 38 -8.88 -5.00 -23.97
C GLU A 38 -8.95 -4.37 -22.59
N ARG A 39 -8.27 -4.96 -21.59
CA ARG A 39 -8.18 -4.38 -20.24
C ARG A 39 -7.49 -3.01 -20.20
N MET A 40 -6.51 -2.76 -21.07
CA MET A 40 -5.85 -1.46 -21.20
C MET A 40 -6.72 -0.43 -21.93
N ALA A 41 -7.50 -0.87 -22.91
CA ALA A 41 -8.39 -0.03 -23.72
C ALA A 41 -9.71 0.28 -23.01
N GLU A 42 -10.12 -0.56 -22.07
CA GLU A 42 -11.35 -0.38 -21.30
C GLU A 42 -11.31 0.96 -20.55
N ARG A 43 -12.32 1.80 -20.77
CA ARG A 43 -12.51 3.06 -20.04
C ARG A 43 -13.06 2.76 -18.65
N ILE A 44 -12.20 2.23 -17.77
CA ILE A 44 -12.59 1.91 -16.40
C ILE A 44 -12.86 3.21 -15.64
N HIS A 45 -13.98 3.25 -14.90
CA HIS A 45 -14.34 4.38 -14.03
C HIS A 45 -13.32 4.64 -12.90
N SER A 46 -12.42 3.68 -12.63
CA SER A 46 -11.34 3.78 -11.66
C SER A 46 -9.99 3.52 -12.33
N TYR A 47 -9.18 4.56 -12.48
CA TYR A 47 -7.81 4.47 -12.95
C TYR A 47 -6.88 5.28 -12.03
N ALA A 48 -5.60 4.90 -12.02
CA ALA A 48 -4.55 5.63 -11.32
C ALA A 48 -3.65 6.35 -12.34
N LEU A 49 -3.30 7.60 -12.06
CA LEU A 49 -2.18 8.24 -12.74
C LEU A 49 -0.94 8.00 -11.91
N LEU A 50 0.07 7.39 -12.52
CA LEU A 50 1.31 7.04 -11.84
C LEU A 50 2.44 7.89 -12.41
N ASP A 51 3.27 8.40 -11.51
CA ASP A 51 4.51 9.11 -11.82
C ASP A 51 5.65 8.09 -11.92
N PHE A 52 6.27 8.02 -13.10
CA PHE A 52 7.35 7.08 -13.37
C PHE A 52 8.60 7.32 -12.50
N GLU A 53 8.89 8.56 -12.11
CA GLU A 53 10.01 8.84 -11.20
C GLU A 53 9.72 8.30 -9.80
N ILE A 54 8.47 8.40 -9.35
CA ILE A 54 8.06 7.76 -8.09
C ILE A 54 8.21 6.25 -8.22
N ILE A 55 7.63 5.62 -9.26
CA ILE A 55 7.73 4.16 -9.49
C ILE A 55 9.19 3.70 -9.47
N ARG A 56 10.06 4.37 -10.22
CA ARG A 56 11.49 4.06 -10.33
C ARG A 56 12.22 4.15 -8.99
N SER A 57 11.73 4.97 -8.07
CA SER A 57 12.31 5.14 -6.72
C SER A 57 11.87 4.07 -5.71
N LEU A 58 10.86 3.26 -6.05
CA LEU A 58 10.33 2.20 -5.20
C LEU A 58 11.22 0.94 -5.31
N ARG A 59 11.23 0.15 -4.24
CA ARG A 59 12.19 -0.96 -4.02
C ARG A 59 11.54 -2.24 -3.52
N SER A 60 10.22 -2.26 -3.30
CA SER A 60 9.52 -3.45 -2.86
C SER A 60 8.10 -3.50 -3.39
N ASP A 61 7.53 -4.69 -3.46
CA ASP A 61 6.15 -4.90 -3.91
C ASP A 61 5.16 -4.16 -3.02
N ALA A 62 5.42 -4.11 -1.70
CA ALA A 62 4.61 -3.35 -0.76
C ALA A 62 4.61 -1.84 -1.07
N GLN A 63 5.74 -1.30 -1.53
CA GLN A 63 5.83 0.11 -1.97
C GLN A 63 5.02 0.35 -3.25
N HIS A 64 5.17 -0.51 -4.26
CA HIS A 64 4.41 -0.41 -5.50
C HIS A 64 2.91 -0.53 -5.26
N ALA A 65 2.49 -1.52 -4.47
CA ALA A 65 1.10 -1.73 -4.09
C ALA A 65 0.52 -0.55 -3.30
N ALA A 66 1.27 -0.02 -2.32
CA ALA A 66 0.83 1.14 -1.54
C ALA A 66 0.68 2.39 -2.42
N TYR A 67 1.58 2.61 -3.37
CA TYR A 67 1.52 3.74 -4.30
C TYR A 67 0.31 3.63 -5.22
N LEU A 68 0.13 2.47 -5.87
CA LEU A 68 -0.99 2.20 -6.76
C LEU A 68 -2.33 2.39 -6.04
N LEU A 69 -2.50 1.76 -4.87
CA LEU A 69 -3.74 1.87 -4.09
C LEU A 69 -4.02 3.30 -3.67
N THR A 70 -2.98 4.06 -3.29
CA THR A 70 -3.12 5.48 -2.97
C THR A 70 -3.58 6.27 -4.18
N GLN A 71 -2.96 6.10 -5.35
CA GLN A 71 -3.30 6.83 -6.57
C GLN A 71 -4.69 6.50 -7.12
N VAL A 72 -5.13 5.24 -7.04
CA VAL A 72 -6.53 4.87 -7.35
C VAL A 72 -7.52 5.64 -6.47
N HIS A 73 -7.14 5.94 -5.23
CA HIS A 73 -8.04 6.55 -4.25
C HIS A 73 -7.90 8.06 -4.12
N ILE A 74 -6.75 8.67 -4.46
CA ILE A 74 -6.45 10.09 -4.21
C ILE A 74 -7.39 11.05 -4.95
N ARG A 75 -7.96 10.60 -6.07
CA ARG A 75 -8.98 11.33 -6.83
C ARG A 75 -10.31 11.47 -6.09
N LYS A 76 -10.53 10.67 -5.04
CA LYS A 76 -11.66 10.81 -4.13
C LYS A 76 -11.35 11.97 -3.18
N LEU A 77 -12.32 12.83 -2.92
CA LEU A 77 -12.17 13.95 -1.96
C LEU A 77 -11.72 13.48 -0.56
N ARG A 78 -12.03 12.23 -0.18
CA ARG A 78 -11.69 11.61 1.11
C ARG A 78 -11.07 10.23 0.86
N PRO A 79 -9.79 10.14 0.49
CA PRO A 79 -9.18 8.89 0.06
C PRO A 79 -9.00 7.94 1.24
N LYS A 80 -9.94 7.00 1.38
CA LYS A 80 -9.92 5.90 2.34
C LYS A 80 -9.91 4.58 1.60
N PHE A 81 -9.03 3.67 2.00
CA PHE A 81 -8.97 2.32 1.44
C PHE A 81 -8.46 1.31 2.46
N GLU A 82 -8.58 0.03 2.12
CA GLU A 82 -8.17 -1.08 2.97
C GLU A 82 -7.13 -1.95 2.26
N ILE A 83 -6.16 -2.44 3.02
CA ILE A 83 -5.19 -3.45 2.59
C ILE A 83 -5.46 -4.70 3.40
N ARG A 84 -5.81 -5.79 2.71
CA ARG A 84 -6.00 -7.10 3.35
C ARG A 84 -4.64 -7.65 3.77
N ILE A 85 -4.57 -8.20 4.98
CA ILE A 85 -3.37 -8.82 5.53
C ILE A 85 -3.63 -10.31 5.68
N ASN A 86 -2.63 -11.14 5.38
CA ASN A 86 -2.72 -12.57 5.67
C ASN A 86 -2.83 -12.76 7.19
N PRO A 87 -3.92 -13.35 7.72
CA PRO A 87 -4.13 -13.47 9.15
C PRO A 87 -3.19 -14.47 9.85
N ASN A 88 -2.31 -15.17 9.13
CA ASN A 88 -1.32 -16.07 9.74
C ASN A 88 -0.46 -15.28 10.77
N PRO A 89 -0.43 -15.70 12.06
CA PRO A 89 0.33 -15.05 13.14
C PRO A 89 1.82 -14.81 12.85
N GLU A 90 2.43 -15.66 12.03
CA GLU A 90 3.85 -15.61 11.67
C GLU A 90 4.12 -14.60 10.54
N VAL A 91 3.10 -14.26 9.75
CA VAL A 91 3.24 -13.49 8.50
C VAL A 91 2.76 -12.06 8.65
N TRP A 92 1.66 -11.84 9.38
CA TRP A 92 1.00 -10.52 9.40
C TRP A 92 1.90 -9.42 9.97
N ARG A 93 2.77 -9.74 10.92
CA ARG A 93 3.71 -8.77 11.53
C ARG A 93 4.68 -8.22 10.48
N THR A 94 5.23 -9.11 9.66
CA THR A 94 6.13 -8.78 8.56
C THR A 94 5.40 -7.96 7.49
N GLN A 95 4.20 -8.41 7.06
CA GLN A 95 3.40 -7.66 6.09
C GLN A 95 3.02 -6.26 6.59
N ARG A 96 2.58 -6.15 7.84
CA ARG A 96 2.27 -4.86 8.48
C ARG A 96 3.49 -3.94 8.45
N GLN A 97 4.66 -4.43 8.86
CA GLN A 97 5.86 -3.60 8.89
C GLN A 97 6.32 -3.21 7.48
N ALA A 98 6.18 -4.09 6.49
CA ALA A 98 6.45 -3.79 5.09
C ALA A 98 5.57 -2.64 4.58
N PHE A 99 4.26 -2.68 4.84
CA PHE A 99 3.36 -1.59 4.45
C PHE A 99 3.60 -0.29 5.22
N LEU A 100 3.93 -0.35 6.51
CA LEU A 100 4.29 0.86 7.25
C LEU A 100 5.55 1.52 6.67
N ARG A 101 6.59 0.74 6.35
CA ARG A 101 7.79 1.24 5.66
C ARG A 101 7.48 1.76 4.26
N ALA A 102 6.52 1.13 3.56
CA ALA A 102 6.08 1.61 2.27
C ALA A 102 5.46 3.01 2.36
N PHE A 103 4.56 3.25 3.30
CA PHE A 103 3.96 4.58 3.48
C PHE A 103 4.95 5.63 4.01
N GLU A 104 5.93 5.25 4.83
CA GLU A 104 7.04 6.14 5.21
C GLU A 104 7.84 6.62 3.99
N ARG A 105 8.10 5.70 3.06
CA ARG A 105 8.82 6.03 1.82
C ARG A 105 7.97 6.90 0.89
N LEU A 106 6.68 6.63 0.80
CA LEU A 106 5.78 7.35 -0.11
C LEU A 106 5.41 8.75 0.36
N ALA A 107 5.30 8.98 1.67
CA ALA A 107 4.94 10.27 2.24
C ALA A 107 5.73 11.46 1.67
N PRO A 108 7.08 11.45 1.65
CA PRO A 108 7.85 12.55 1.09
C PRO A 108 7.78 12.64 -0.43
N LEU A 109 7.67 11.50 -1.12
CA LEU A 109 7.59 11.46 -2.59
C LEU A 109 6.28 12.07 -3.11
N MET A 110 5.21 12.00 -2.32
CA MET A 110 3.89 12.50 -2.67
C MET A 110 3.50 13.77 -1.92
N ASN A 111 4.37 14.28 -1.04
CA ASN A 111 4.04 15.31 -0.05
C ASN A 111 2.72 15.00 0.68
N ALA A 112 2.59 13.77 1.18
CA ALA A 112 1.35 13.21 1.71
C ALA A 112 1.49 12.77 3.17
N GLU A 113 0.44 12.97 3.96
CA GLU A 113 0.30 12.37 5.29
C GLU A 113 -0.57 11.12 5.21
N PHE A 114 -0.18 10.05 5.91
CA PHE A 114 -0.93 8.79 5.96
C PHE A 114 -1.33 8.44 7.39
N HIS A 115 -2.61 8.15 7.58
CA HIS A 115 -3.12 7.57 8.82
C HIS A 115 -3.36 6.08 8.59
N VAL A 116 -2.54 5.25 9.23
CA VAL A 116 -2.54 3.79 9.05
C VAL A 116 -3.09 3.14 10.30
N ALA A 117 -4.31 2.61 10.22
CA ALA A 117 -4.97 1.92 11.33
C ALA A 117 -4.86 0.40 11.18
N SER A 118 -4.26 -0.23 12.19
CA SER A 118 -4.15 -1.70 12.31
C SER A 118 -5.45 -2.26 12.88
N CYS A 119 -6.16 -3.09 12.11
CA CYS A 119 -7.48 -3.62 12.46
C CYS A 119 -7.38 -5.10 12.80
N PHE A 120 -7.44 -5.40 14.09
CA PHE A 120 -7.33 -6.76 14.62
C PHE A 120 -8.69 -7.46 14.61
N ALA A 121 -8.68 -8.78 14.74
CA ALA A 121 -9.87 -9.56 15.07
C ALA A 121 -10.39 -9.16 16.46
N GLU A 122 -11.69 -9.33 16.70
CA GLU A 122 -12.31 -8.93 17.96
C GLU A 122 -11.86 -9.81 19.13
N ASP A 123 -11.71 -11.10 18.85
CA ASP A 123 -11.47 -12.19 19.80
C ASP A 123 -9.98 -12.47 20.08
N ARG A 124 -9.07 -12.01 19.21
CA ARG A 124 -7.64 -12.35 19.28
C ARG A 124 -6.75 -11.29 18.61
N PRO A 125 -5.46 -11.18 19.00
CA PRO A 125 -4.52 -10.20 18.45
C PRO A 125 -4.01 -10.59 17.05
N VAL A 126 -4.92 -10.94 16.13
CA VAL A 126 -4.62 -11.27 14.74
C VAL A 126 -5.00 -10.11 13.85
N LEU A 127 -4.03 -9.51 13.17
CA LEU A 127 -4.29 -8.43 12.23
C LEU A 127 -5.02 -8.96 10.99
N LYS A 128 -6.16 -8.35 10.65
CA LYS A 128 -6.96 -8.71 9.48
C LYS A 128 -6.74 -7.76 8.30
N ARG A 129 -6.61 -6.47 8.60
CA ARG A 129 -6.44 -5.43 7.57
C ARG A 129 -5.79 -4.17 8.11
N LEU A 130 -5.20 -3.40 7.20
CA LEU A 130 -4.85 -2.01 7.43
C LEU A 130 -5.92 -1.13 6.80
N VAL A 131 -6.37 -0.10 7.51
CA VAL A 131 -7.21 0.96 6.95
C VAL A 131 -6.38 2.21 6.81
N ILE A 132 -6.28 2.71 5.58
CA ILE A 132 -5.46 3.85 5.22
C ILE A 132 -6.35 5.05 4.94
N LYS A 133 -5.97 6.20 5.46
CA LYS A 133 -6.49 7.50 5.04
C LYS A 133 -5.31 8.34 4.58
N ALA A 134 -5.36 8.83 3.36
CA ALA A 134 -4.34 9.73 2.83
C ALA A 134 -4.80 11.18 2.95
N VAL A 135 -3.89 12.07 3.31
CA VAL A 135 -4.08 13.52 3.26
C VAL A 135 -3.02 14.07 2.33
N THR A 136 -3.48 14.66 1.23
CA THR A 136 -2.64 15.42 0.29
C THR A 136 -3.22 16.81 0.13
N GLU A 137 -2.50 17.68 -0.56
CA GLU A 137 -2.92 19.05 -0.87
C GLU A 137 -4.33 19.13 -1.46
N THR A 138 -4.74 18.14 -2.26
CA THR A 138 -6.03 18.14 -2.97
C THR A 138 -7.16 17.47 -2.19
N THR A 139 -6.89 16.88 -1.03
CA THR A 139 -7.90 16.11 -0.26
C THR A 139 -8.67 16.99 0.73
N LYS A 140 -9.96 16.69 0.91
CA LYS A 140 -10.87 17.42 1.80
C LYS A 140 -11.50 16.47 2.83
N TRP A 141 -10.91 16.45 4.02
CA TRP A 141 -11.42 15.68 5.13
C TRP A 141 -12.30 16.51 6.07
N ALA A 142 -13.39 15.92 6.55
CA ALA A 142 -14.10 16.50 7.69
C ALA A 142 -13.22 16.38 8.96
N PRO A 143 -13.17 17.38 9.86
CA PRO A 143 -12.24 17.42 10.99
C PRO A 143 -12.24 16.16 11.89
N LYS A 144 -13.40 15.54 12.09
CA LYS A 144 -13.55 14.30 12.90
C LYS A 144 -13.36 13.02 12.07
N ALA A 145 -13.49 13.08 10.75
CA ALA A 145 -13.45 11.90 9.89
C ALA A 145 -12.05 11.31 9.79
N LEU A 146 -10.99 12.11 9.86
CA LEU A 146 -9.60 11.63 9.90
C LEU A 146 -9.32 10.82 11.17
N LYS A 147 -9.75 11.34 12.32
CA LYS A 147 -9.52 10.73 13.64
C LYS A 147 -10.46 9.56 13.93
N LYS A 148 -11.61 9.45 13.25
CA LYS A 148 -12.57 8.36 13.47
C LYS A 148 -12.07 7.05 12.86
N PHE A 149 -11.50 6.19 13.70
CA PHE A 149 -11.22 4.80 13.39
C PHE A 149 -12.09 3.91 14.31
N PRO A 150 -12.57 2.75 13.83
CA PRO A 150 -13.28 1.79 14.68
C PRO A 150 -12.45 1.39 15.93
N PRO A 151 -13.09 0.93 17.02
CA PRO A 151 -12.42 0.57 18.27
C PRO A 151 -11.37 -0.55 18.08
N ASN A 152 -10.44 -0.71 19.04
CA ASN A 152 -9.34 -1.68 19.03
C ASN A 152 -8.36 -1.55 17.84
N ARG A 153 -7.93 -0.32 17.55
CA ARG A 153 -7.01 -0.03 16.45
C ARG A 153 -5.74 0.68 16.89
N GLY A 154 -4.62 0.22 16.36
CA GLY A 154 -3.34 0.90 16.43
C GLY A 154 -3.19 1.87 15.29
N VAL A 155 -3.27 3.16 15.57
CA VAL A 155 -3.11 4.21 14.54
C VAL A 155 -1.68 4.73 14.56
N VAL A 156 -1.04 4.64 13.40
CA VAL A 156 0.25 5.26 13.12
C VAL A 156 -0.01 6.38 12.12
N ILE A 157 0.39 7.60 12.47
CA ILE A 157 0.39 8.73 11.55
C ILE A 157 1.79 8.80 10.94
N ILE A 158 1.88 8.98 9.63
CA ILE A 158 3.13 9.16 8.91
C ILE A 158 3.04 10.55 8.29
N ALA A 159 3.86 11.48 8.79
CA ALA A 159 3.89 12.86 8.33
C ALA A 159 4.48 12.96 6.91
N PRO A 160 4.28 14.08 6.19
CA PRO A 160 4.82 14.27 4.84
C PRO A 160 6.33 14.06 4.73
N GLY A 161 7.11 14.35 5.78
CA GLY A 161 8.55 14.04 5.82
C GLY A 161 8.91 12.56 6.01
N GLY A 162 7.93 11.64 6.00
CA GLY A 162 8.13 10.19 6.23
C GLY A 162 8.29 9.78 7.69
N LYS A 163 8.25 10.72 8.64
CA LYS A 163 8.39 10.43 10.08
C LYS A 163 7.10 9.86 10.66
N ARG A 164 7.20 8.73 11.39
CA ARG A 164 6.10 8.18 12.19
C ARG A 164 5.83 9.03 13.43
N ILE A 165 4.58 9.42 13.59
CA ILE A 165 3.99 10.00 14.80
C ILE A 165 3.03 8.92 15.35
N LYS A 166 3.46 8.18 16.37
CA LYS A 166 2.65 7.10 16.96
C LYS A 166 1.57 7.69 17.85
N GLN A 167 0.32 7.23 17.69
CA GLN A 167 -0.76 7.55 18.64
C GLN A 167 -1.03 6.42 19.65
N ARG A 168 -0.78 5.15 19.28
CA ARG A 168 -0.79 3.98 20.19
C ARG A 168 0.22 2.93 19.76
N THR A 169 0.90 2.29 20.71
CA THR A 169 1.88 1.23 20.42
C THR A 169 1.22 -0.12 20.15
N LEU A 170 1.90 -1.03 19.44
CA LEU A 170 1.39 -2.39 19.21
C LEU A 170 1.24 -3.16 20.53
N ALA A 171 2.15 -2.93 21.47
CA ALA A 171 2.14 -3.51 22.81
C ALA A 171 0.88 -3.09 23.61
N GLU A 172 0.42 -1.85 23.47
CA GLU A 172 -0.84 -1.39 24.09
C GLU A 172 -2.05 -2.19 23.61
N ILE A 173 -2.06 -2.57 22.34
CA ILE A 173 -3.18 -3.32 21.74
C ILE A 173 -3.12 -4.78 22.15
N GLU A 174 -1.92 -5.38 22.12
CA GLU A 174 -1.72 -6.76 22.60
C GLU A 174 -2.06 -6.87 24.10
N ALA A 175 -1.74 -5.85 24.91
CA ALA A 175 -2.12 -5.79 26.33
C ALA A 175 -3.63 -5.67 26.54
N MET A 176 -4.33 -4.83 25.75
CA MET A 176 -5.79 -4.73 25.77
C MET A 176 -6.47 -6.07 25.44
N HIS A 177 -5.97 -6.81 24.45
CA HIS A 177 -6.49 -8.13 24.11
C HIS A 177 -6.11 -9.22 25.15
N ALA A 178 -5.00 -9.05 25.87
CA ALA A 178 -4.58 -9.94 26.95
C ALA A 178 -5.25 -9.63 28.30
N GLY A 179 -6.15 -8.64 28.37
CA GLY A 179 -6.77 -8.19 29.62
C GLY A 179 -5.80 -7.51 30.59
N ARG A 180 -4.63 -7.07 30.13
CA ARG A 180 -3.60 -6.41 30.95
C ARG A 180 -3.70 -4.89 30.81
N VAL A 181 -3.89 -4.20 31.93
CA VAL A 181 -3.77 -2.74 32.01
C VAL A 181 -2.29 -2.39 31.95
N LEU A 182 -1.85 -1.64 30.94
CA LEU A 182 -0.51 -1.05 30.94
C LEU A 182 -0.47 0.15 31.87
N PRO A 183 0.64 0.36 32.59
CA PRO A 183 0.83 1.59 33.36
C PRO A 183 0.82 2.81 32.43
N PRO A 184 0.38 3.98 32.93
CA PRO A 184 0.39 5.21 32.13
C PRO A 184 1.84 5.59 31.72
N PRO A 185 1.99 6.39 30.66
CA PRO A 185 3.29 6.80 30.12
C PRO A 185 4.14 7.59 31.10
#